data_AF-I4Z0Z8-F1
#
_entry.id   AF-I4Z0Z8-F1
#
_cell.length_a   1.000
_cell.length_b   1.000
_cell.length_c   1.000
_cell.angle_alpha   90.00
_cell.angle_beta   90.00
_cell.angle_gamma   90.00
#
_symmetry.space_group_name_H-M   'P 1'
#
loop_
_entity.id
_entity.type
_entity.pdbx_description
1 polymer ?
#
loop_
_entity_poly.entity_id
_entity_poly.type
_entity_poly.pdbx_seq_one_letter_code
_entity_poly.pdbx_strand_id
1 'polypeptide(L)' 'MHVFGAFELDIQPGTPDKPASVRAALLRYARGEDSRLFITPECTSFDEIEGHINALQDELDQLRQQAQRAYGAP' A
#
# COMPACT_ATOMS: atom_id res chain seq x y z
N MET A 1 12.87 -2.82 3.30
CA MET A 1 11.65 -2.16 2.79
C MET A 1 11.42 -2.65 1.38
N HIS A 2 10.21 -3.15 1.07
CA HIS A 2 9.80 -3.44 -0.31
C HIS A 2 8.91 -2.27 -0.75
N VAL A 3 9.32 -1.58 -1.81
CA VAL A 3 8.62 -0.42 -2.35
C VAL A 3 7.70 -0.88 -3.47
N PHE A 4 6.40 -0.62 -3.34
CA PHE A 4 5.41 -0.74 -4.43
C PHE A 4 4.98 0.68 -4.84
N GLY A 5 4.57 0.88 -6.09
CA GLY A 5 4.54 2.20 -6.74
C GLY A 5 3.79 3.30 -5.99
N ALA A 6 2.72 2.96 -5.25
CA ALA A 6 1.97 3.88 -4.40
C ALA A 6 2.12 3.63 -2.89
N PHE A 7 2.44 2.39 -2.50
CA PHE A 7 2.42 1.95 -1.11
C PHE A 7 3.74 1.35 -0.64
N GLU A 8 4.02 1.52 0.64
CA GLU A 8 5.10 0.83 1.34
C GLU A 8 4.58 0.13 2.57
N LEU A 9 5.13 -1.05 2.84
CA LEU A 9 4.94 -1.74 4.12
C LEU A 9 6.13 -1.49 5.05
N ASP A 10 5.84 -0.83 6.17
CA ASP A 10 6.71 -0.79 7.34
C ASP A 10 6.32 -1.94 8.28
N ILE A 11 7.20 -2.94 8.33
CA ILE A 11 7.04 -4.14 9.17
C ILE A 11 7.98 -4.01 10.35
N GLN A 12 7.41 -3.90 11.54
CA GLN A 12 8.13 -3.95 12.80
C GLN A 12 7.97 -5.34 13.41
N PRO A 13 9.03 -6.17 13.44
CA PRO A 13 8.98 -7.49 14.06
C PRO A 13 8.57 -7.40 15.53
N GLY A 14 7.89 -8.44 16.00
CA GLY A 14 7.56 -8.57 17.42
C GLY A 14 8.81 -8.77 18.27
N THR A 15 8.76 -8.28 19.49
CA THR A 15 9.70 -8.61 20.57
C THR A 15 8.90 -9.26 21.71
N PRO A 16 9.54 -9.91 22.70
CA PRO A 16 8.82 -10.50 23.84
C PRO A 16 7.86 -9.53 24.54
N ASP A 17 8.18 -8.23 24.53
CA ASP A 17 7.40 -7.18 25.21
C ASP A 17 6.49 -6.37 24.27
N LYS A 18 6.58 -6.56 22.94
CA LYS A 18 5.80 -5.81 21.95
C LYS A 18 5.37 -6.70 20.78
N PRO A 19 4.07 -6.76 20.44
CA PRO A 19 3.62 -7.53 19.28
C PRO A 19 4.21 -6.98 17.98
N ALA A 20 4.32 -7.83 16.97
CA ALA A 20 4.66 -7.40 15.62
C ALA A 20 3.62 -6.39 15.13
N SER A 21 4.07 -5.30 14.53
CA SER A 21 3.18 -4.27 13.97
C SER A 21 3.50 -4.07 12.50
N VAL A 22 2.47 -3.92 11.70
CA VAL A 22 2.59 -3.67 10.27
C VAL A 22 1.81 -2.41 9.93
N ARG A 23 2.46 -1.47 9.23
CA ARG A 23 1.88 -0.21 8.79
C ARG A 23 2.01 -0.10 7.28
N ALA A 24 0.96 0.34 6.61
CA ALA A 24 1.01 0.71 5.22
C ALA A 24 1.16 2.23 5.10
N ALA A 25 2.19 2.69 4.40
CA ALA A 25 2.43 4.09 4.10
C ALA A 25 2.09 4.40 2.64
N LEU A 26 1.57 5.61 2.39
CA LEU A 26 1.36 6.15 1.05
C LEU A 26 2.62 6.92 0.62
N LEU A 27 3.27 6.47 -0.45
CA LEU A 27 4.49 7.09 -0.98
C LEU A 27 4.21 8.15 -2.03
N ARG A 28 3.16 7.95 -2.84
CA ARG A 28 2.76 8.86 -3.91
C ARG A 28 1.28 9.15 -3.79
N TYR A 29 0.97 10.41 -3.57
CA TYR A 29 -0.39 10.91 -3.54
C TYR A 29 -0.43 12.37 -3.97
N ALA A 30 -1.55 12.78 -4.55
CA ALA A 30 -1.93 14.17 -4.69
C ALA A 30 -2.87 14.55 -3.55
N ARG A 31 -2.69 15.74 -2.96
CA ARG A 31 -3.61 16.25 -1.94
C ARG A 31 -4.58 17.23 -2.59
N GLY A 32 -5.87 16.94 -2.52
CA GLY A 32 -6.94 17.84 -2.94
C GLY A 32 -7.10 19.04 -2.02
N GLU A 33 -7.80 20.05 -2.53
CA GLU A 33 -8.16 21.25 -1.76
C GLU A 33 -9.02 20.93 -0.53
N ASP A 34 -9.81 19.86 -0.58
CA ASP A 34 -10.62 19.35 0.52
C ASP A 34 -9.85 18.44 1.49
N SER A 35 -8.51 18.41 1.40
CA SER A 35 -7.61 17.54 2.15
C SER A 35 -7.76 16.04 1.88
N ARG A 36 -8.50 15.62 0.85
CA ARG A 36 -8.48 14.22 0.41
C ARG A 36 -7.15 13.90 -0.26
N LEU A 37 -6.72 12.65 -0.12
CA LEU A 37 -5.53 12.13 -0.80
C LEU A 37 -5.96 11.26 -1.98
N PHE A 38 -5.40 11.53 -3.15
CA PHE A 38 -5.63 10.79 -4.38
C PHE A 38 -4.38 9.98 -4.71
N ILE A 39 -4.57 8.69 -4.94
CA ILE A 39 -3.48 7.72 -5.20
C ILE A 39 -3.40 7.34 -6.68
N THR A 40 -4.42 7.70 -7.47
CA THR A 40 -4.42 7.61 -8.93
C THR A 40 -3.98 8.95 -9.52
N PRO A 41 -3.23 8.96 -10.63
CA PRO A 41 -2.99 10.18 -11.37
C PRO A 41 -4.28 10.73 -12.00
N GLU A 42 -4.22 11.94 -12.57
CA GLU A 42 -5.29 12.43 -13.44
C GLU A 42 -5.45 11.49 -14.63
N CYS A 43 -6.66 10.96 -14.80
CA CYS A 43 -7.02 10.05 -15.89
C CYS A 43 -7.96 10.78 -16.85
N THR A 44 -7.76 10.59 -18.15
CA THR A 44 -8.56 11.24 -19.20
C THR A 44 -9.55 10.28 -19.87
N SER A 45 -9.41 8.98 -19.61
CA SER A 45 -10.29 7.93 -20.11
C SER A 45 -10.66 6.92 -19.03
N PHE A 46 -11.73 6.16 -19.28
CA PHE A 46 -12.14 5.08 -18.39
C PHE A 46 -11.13 3.93 -18.36
N ASP A 47 -10.57 3.56 -19.52
CA ASP A 47 -9.56 2.49 -19.63
C ASP A 47 -8.32 2.79 -18.78
N GLU A 48 -7.88 4.06 -18.72
CA GLU A 48 -6.80 4.49 -17.83
C GLU A 48 -7.16 4.31 -16.35
N ILE A 49 -8.38 4.67 -15.96
CA ILE A 49 -8.87 4.50 -14.59
C ILE A 49 -8.88 3.01 -14.23
N GLU A 50 -9.41 2.14 -15.10
CA GLU A 50 -9.42 0.70 -14.88
C GLU A 50 -8.01 0.14 -14.75
N GLY A 51 -7.10 0.54 -15.64
CA GLY A 51 -5.69 0.14 -15.57
C GLY A 51 -5.03 0.52 -14.24
N HIS A 52 -5.26 1.76 -13.77
CA HIS A 52 -4.73 2.22 -12.49
C HIS A 52 -5.34 1.49 -11.29
N ILE A 53 -6.65 1.24 -11.29
CA ILE A 53 -7.32 0.49 -10.23
C ILE A 53 -6.78 -0.94 -10.16
N ASN A 54 -6.63 -1.62 -11.29
CA ASN A 54 -6.09 -2.98 -11.34
C ASN A 54 -4.65 -3.03 -10.81
N ALA A 55 -3.80 -2.09 -11.20
CA ALA A 55 -2.44 -2.00 -10.68
C ALA A 55 -2.41 -1.77 -9.15
N LEU A 56 -3.29 -0.91 -8.61
CA LEU A 56 -3.41 -0.70 -7.17
C LEU A 56 -3.89 -1.96 -6.44
N GLN A 57 -4.80 -2.73 -7.03
CA GLN A 57 -5.26 -4.00 -6.48
C GLN A 57 -4.11 -5.02 -6.42
N ASP A 58 -3.33 -5.15 -7.49
CA ASP A 58 -2.16 -6.03 -7.54
C ASP A 58 -1.13 -5.66 -6.47
N GLU A 59 -0.85 -4.36 -6.29
CA GLU A 59 0.05 -3.88 -5.24
C GLU A 59 -0.48 -4.25 -3.85
N LEU A 60 -1.76 -3.97 -3.56
CA LEU A 60 -2.36 -4.29 -2.26
C LEU A 60 -2.35 -5.80 -1.95
N ASP A 61 -2.51 -6.64 -2.97
CA ASP A 61 -2.42 -8.09 -2.82
C ASP A 61 -1.00 -8.54 -2.49
N GLN A 62 0.03 -7.92 -3.10
CA GLN A 62 1.42 -8.16 -2.75
C GLN A 62 1.73 -7.72 -1.31
N LEU A 63 1.20 -6.57 -0.87
CA LEU A 63 1.33 -6.14 0.53
C LEU A 63 0.68 -7.15 1.48
N ARG A 64 -0.52 -7.62 1.17
CA ARG A 64 -1.23 -8.62 1.99
C ARG A 64 -0.42 -9.89 2.14
N GLN A 65 0.18 -10.38 1.05
CA GLN A 65 1.05 -11.56 1.10
C GLN A 65 2.29 -11.32 1.96
N GLN A 66 2.90 -10.14 1.89
CA GLN A 66 4.05 -9.80 2.73
C GLN A 66 3.69 -9.70 4.21
N ALA A 67 2.57 -9.04 4.54
CA ALA A 67 2.07 -8.97 5.90
C ALA A 67 1.74 -10.37 6.44
N GLN A 68 1.12 -11.23 5.63
CA GLN A 68 0.83 -12.61 6.00
C GLN A 68 2.11 -13.40 6.28
N ARG A 69 3.18 -13.23 5.50
CA ARG A 69 4.49 -13.85 5.78
C ARG A 69 5.09 -13.34 7.09
N ALA A 70 4.94 -12.04 7.39
CA ALA A 70 5.47 -11.45 8.61
C ALA A 70 4.72 -11.91 9.88
N TYR A 71 3.41 -12.14 9.81
CA TYR A 71 2.60 -12.64 10.93
C TYR A 71 2.49 -14.17 10.98
N GLY A 72 2.66 -14.86 9.85
CA GLY A 72 2.42 -16.29 9.68
C GLY A 72 3.67 -17.16 9.59
N ALA A 73 4.87 -16.57 9.66
CA ALA A 73 6.08 -17.35 9.92
C ALA A 73 6.12 -17.73 11.42
N PRO A 74 6.30 -19.02 11.75
CA PRO A 74 6.41 -19.47 13.14
C PRO A 74 7.62 -18.86 13.88
#